data_AF-A0A535J905-F1
#
_entry.id   AF-A0A535J905-F1
#
_cell.length_a   1.000
_cell.length_b   1.000
_cell.length_c   1.000
_cell.angle_alpha   90.00
_cell.angle_beta   90.00
_cell.angle_gamma   90.00
#
_symmetry.space_group_name_H-M   'P 1'
#
loop_
_entity.id
_entity.type
_entity.pdbx_description
1 polymer ?
#
loop_
_entity_poly.entity_id
_entity_poly.type
_entity_poly.pdbx_seq_one_letter_code
_entity_poly.pdbx_strand_id
1 'polypeptide(L)'
;MKPRDLGFFVLGGFVAFVLAITLYVSATSRGERPPVVAGQQLPQTIHKIDFSKRYDLVIRGYAGDNLVYRNCRIVGMTGDHQLSSGSDGYQSWDRWIVLELADGRLAYVPPNNVFIIEQTAQQGTAK
;
A
#
# COMPACT_ATOMS: atom_id res chain seq x y z
N MET A 1 55.00 18.49 -23.13
CA MET A 1 54.34 17.51 -22.23
C MET A 1 54.57 16.13 -22.80
N LYS A 2 55.08 15.18 -21.99
CA LYS A 2 55.29 13.80 -22.47
C LYS A 2 53.92 13.10 -22.53
N PRO A 3 53.69 12.15 -23.45
CA PRO A 3 52.42 11.45 -23.58
C PRO A 3 52.00 10.69 -22.30
N ARG A 4 52.95 10.45 -21.38
CA ARG A 4 52.71 9.88 -20.06
C ARG A 4 52.00 10.84 -19.11
N ASP A 5 52.21 12.15 -19.25
CA ASP A 5 51.62 13.17 -18.37
C ASP A 5 50.13 13.40 -18.69
N LEU A 6 49.74 13.32 -19.97
CA LEU A 6 48.36 13.52 -20.43
C LEU A 6 47.41 12.44 -19.89
N GLY A 7 47.87 11.18 -19.79
CA GLY A 7 47.09 10.09 -19.23
C GLY A 7 46.77 10.24 -17.73
N PHE A 8 47.70 10.81 -16.96
CA PHE A 8 47.47 11.09 -15.54
C PHE A 8 46.48 12.22 -15.30
N PHE A 9 46.47 13.27 -16.14
CA PHE A 9 45.49 14.36 -16.05
C PHE A 9 44.06 13.91 -16.41
N VAL A 10 43.91 13.09 -17.45
CA VAL A 10 42.59 12.57 -17.86
C VAL A 10 42.04 11.58 -16.83
N LEU A 11 42.89 10.70 -16.29
CA LEU A 11 42.48 9.73 -15.27
C LEU A 11 42.15 10.42 -13.93
N GLY A 12 42.98 11.37 -13.50
CA GLY A 12 42.73 12.15 -12.28
C GLY A 12 41.46 13.00 -12.36
N GLY A 13 41.20 13.62 -13.51
CA GLY A 13 39.97 14.39 -13.76
C GLY A 13 38.72 13.52 -13.75
N PHE A 14 38.78 12.33 -14.35
CA PHE A 14 37.65 11.39 -14.36
C PHE A 14 37.32 10.88 -12.95
N VAL A 15 38.34 10.52 -12.16
CA VAL A 15 38.13 10.09 -10.76
C VAL A 15 37.51 11.19 -9.92
N ALA A 16 37.99 12.43 -10.04
CA ALA A 16 37.42 13.58 -9.33
C ALA A 16 35.96 13.85 -9.74
N PHE A 17 35.64 13.71 -11.02
CA PHE A 17 34.29 13.90 -11.55
C PHE A 17 33.30 12.84 -11.05
N VAL A 18 33.69 11.56 -11.06
CA VAL A 18 32.86 10.47 -10.52
C VAL A 18 32.66 10.64 -9.02
N LEU A 19 33.68 11.04 -8.27
CA LEU A 19 33.58 11.32 -6.84
C LEU A 19 32.60 12.47 -6.57
N ALA A 20 32.68 13.55 -7.36
CA ALA A 20 31.79 14.70 -7.24
C ALA A 20 30.32 14.34 -7.53
N ILE A 21 30.06 13.53 -8.57
CA ILE A 21 28.71 13.03 -8.86
C ILE A 21 28.19 12.18 -7.70
N THR A 22 29.02 11.28 -7.18
CA THR A 22 28.64 10.37 -6.08
C THR A 22 28.29 11.15 -4.82
N LEU A 23 29.09 12.16 -4.48
CA LEU A 23 28.82 13.06 -3.36
C LEU A 23 27.56 13.91 -3.59
N TYR A 24 27.33 14.38 -4.82
CA TYR A 24 26.14 15.17 -5.16
C TYR A 24 24.83 14.35 -5.08
N VAL A 25 24.83 13.12 -5.59
CA VAL A 25 23.68 12.20 -5.51
C VAL A 25 23.42 11.78 -4.05
N SER A 26 24.47 11.59 -3.25
CA SER A 26 24.35 11.30 -1.82
C SER A 26 23.84 12.50 -1.01
N ALA A 27 24.20 13.73 -1.41
CA ALA A 27 23.75 14.94 -0.74
C ALA A 27 22.28 15.32 -1.07
N THR A 28 21.78 14.90 -2.24
CA THR A 28 20.41 15.18 -2.70
C THR A 28 19.39 14.13 -2.28
N SER A 29 19.83 12.97 -1.78
CA SER A 29 18.98 11.94 -1.17
C SER A 29 18.66 12.25 0.31
N ARG A 30 18.30 13.51 0.61
CA ARG A 30 17.68 13.86 1.89
C ARG A 30 16.27 13.27 1.89
N GLY A 31 16.15 12.10 2.52
CA GLY A 31 14.88 11.41 2.73
C GLY A 31 13.82 12.36 3.28
N GLU A 32 12.62 12.22 2.73
CA GLU A 32 11.42 12.93 3.14
C GLU A 32 11.18 12.67 4.64
N ARG A 33 10.95 13.72 5.44
CA ARG A 33 10.85 13.55 6.89
C ARG A 33 9.61 12.70 7.22
N PRO A 34 9.73 11.67 8.07
CA PRO A 34 8.59 10.85 8.45
C PRO A 34 7.48 11.71 9.06
N PRO A 35 6.21 11.48 8.68
CA PRO A 35 5.08 12.30 9.13
C PRO A 35 4.94 12.23 10.64
N VAL A 36 4.48 13.30 11.27
CA VAL A 36 4.30 13.36 12.73
C VAL A 36 2.82 13.23 13.06
N VAL A 37 2.42 12.19 13.80
CA VAL A 37 1.05 12.02 14.32
C VAL A 37 1.09 12.11 15.83
N ALA A 38 0.27 13.01 16.40
CA ALA A 38 0.23 13.30 17.84
C ALA A 38 1.60 13.61 18.48
N GLY A 39 2.51 14.24 17.72
CA GLY A 39 3.87 14.57 18.17
C GLY A 39 4.93 13.50 17.91
N GLN A 40 4.57 12.33 17.38
CA GLN A 40 5.48 11.23 17.08
C GLN A 40 5.70 11.05 15.57
N GLN A 41 6.96 10.98 15.13
CA GLN A 41 7.31 10.62 13.75
C GLN A 41 6.91 9.16 13.47
N LEU A 42 5.97 8.97 12.55
CA LEU A 42 5.57 7.68 12.03
C LEU A 42 6.55 7.25 10.93
N PRO A 43 7.06 6.01 10.96
CA PRO A 43 7.81 5.49 9.83
C PRO A 43 6.96 5.55 8.55
N GLN A 44 7.57 5.91 7.41
CA GLN A 44 6.94 5.89 6.10
C GLN A 44 6.71 4.42 5.65
N THR A 45 5.86 3.70 6.35
CA THR A 45 5.54 2.30 6.03
C THR A 45 4.20 2.27 5.32
N ILE A 46 4.22 1.92 4.03
CA ILE A 46 3.00 1.67 3.27
C ILE A 46 2.47 0.29 3.68
N HIS A 47 1.41 0.27 4.48
CA HIS A 47 0.69 -0.95 4.81
C HIS A 47 -0.24 -1.31 3.64
N LYS A 48 0.11 -2.36 2.90
CA LYS A 48 -0.75 -2.92 1.86
C LYS A 48 -1.69 -3.95 2.45
N ILE A 49 -2.93 -3.99 1.96
CA ILE A 49 -3.84 -5.10 2.22
C ILE A 49 -3.25 -6.36 1.55
N ASP A 50 -3.18 -7.43 2.30
CA ASP A 50 -2.70 -8.72 1.85
C ASP A 50 -3.90 -9.64 1.63
N PHE A 51 -4.31 -9.79 0.37
CA PHE A 51 -5.48 -10.59 -0.01
C PHE A 51 -5.34 -12.09 0.29
N SER A 52 -4.15 -12.56 0.70
CA SER A 52 -3.97 -13.93 1.19
C SER A 52 -4.44 -14.11 2.63
N LYS A 53 -4.59 -13.02 3.40
CA LYS A 53 -4.96 -13.04 4.81
C LYS A 53 -6.46 -12.94 5.03
N ARG A 54 -6.86 -13.25 6.25
CA ARG A 54 -8.23 -13.11 6.73
C ARG A 54 -8.39 -11.88 7.62
N TYR A 55 -9.57 -11.30 7.55
CA TYR A 55 -9.94 -10.02 8.12
C TYR A 55 -11.31 -10.09 8.80
N ASP A 56 -11.48 -9.23 9.78
CA ASP A 56 -12.76 -8.87 10.36
C ASP A 56 -13.20 -7.55 9.71
N LEU A 57 -14.34 -7.58 9.02
CA LEU A 57 -14.91 -6.43 8.32
C LEU A 57 -16.13 -5.94 9.09
N VAL A 58 -16.10 -4.67 9.51
CA VAL A 58 -17.25 -3.98 10.11
C VAL A 58 -17.93 -3.16 9.03
N ILE A 59 -19.21 -3.44 8.79
CA ILE A 59 -19.98 -2.80 7.74
C ILE A 59 -21.25 -2.15 8.29
N ARG A 60 -21.73 -1.08 7.63
CA ARG A 60 -23.07 -0.53 7.88
C ARG A 60 -24.12 -1.50 7.36
N GLY A 61 -24.97 -1.99 8.25
CA GLY A 61 -26.22 -2.65 7.88
C GLY A 61 -27.28 -1.63 7.45
N TYR A 62 -28.25 -2.09 6.66
CA TYR A 62 -29.32 -1.23 6.12
C TYR A 62 -30.24 -0.64 7.21
N ALA A 63 -30.36 -1.31 8.36
CA ALA A 63 -31.19 -0.85 9.49
C ALA A 63 -30.44 0.07 10.48
N GLY A 64 -29.21 0.48 10.16
CA GLY A 64 -28.37 1.28 11.07
C GLY A 64 -27.51 0.46 12.04
N ASP A 65 -27.75 -0.84 12.13
CA ASP A 65 -26.89 -1.76 12.88
C ASP A 65 -25.58 -2.03 12.15
N ASN A 66 -24.48 -2.19 12.90
CA ASN A 66 -23.22 -2.64 12.33
C ASN A 66 -23.24 -4.17 12.19
N LEU A 67 -22.94 -4.67 11.00
CA LEU A 67 -22.74 -6.09 10.75
C LEU A 67 -21.23 -6.37 10.72
N VAL A 68 -20.81 -7.47 11.34
CA VAL A 68 -19.39 -7.87 11.37
C VAL A 68 -19.21 -9.21 10.66
N TYR A 69 -18.46 -9.20 9.56
CA TYR A 69 -17.97 -10.42 8.92
C TYR A 69 -16.62 -10.79 9.53
N ARG A 70 -16.59 -11.85 10.35
CA ARG A 70 -15.38 -12.31 11.02
C ARG A 70 -14.62 -13.34 10.19
N ASN A 71 -13.30 -13.31 10.28
CA ASN A 71 -12.41 -14.31 9.69
C ASN A 71 -12.70 -14.55 8.19
N CYS A 72 -12.94 -13.48 7.44
CA CYS A 72 -13.26 -13.52 6.02
C CYS A 72 -12.05 -13.10 5.16
N ARG A 73 -11.96 -13.62 3.94
CA ARG A 73 -10.89 -13.26 2.99
C ARG A 73 -11.47 -12.35 1.92
N ILE A 74 -10.82 -11.23 1.62
CA ILE A 74 -11.18 -10.41 0.47
C ILE A 74 -10.66 -11.13 -0.77
N VAL A 75 -11.56 -11.60 -1.64
CA VAL A 75 -11.21 -12.40 -2.83
C VAL A 75 -11.35 -11.64 -4.14
N GLY A 76 -11.98 -10.46 -4.12
CA GLY A 76 -12.07 -9.60 -5.29
C GLY A 76 -13.16 -8.56 -5.20
N MET A 77 -13.62 -8.11 -6.36
CA MET A 77 -14.72 -7.16 -6.52
C MET A 77 -15.54 -7.56 -7.75
N THR A 78 -16.84 -7.27 -7.74
CA THR A 78 -17.70 -7.43 -8.93
C THR A 78 -17.51 -6.28 -9.91
N GLY A 79 -17.87 -6.51 -11.18
CA GLY A 79 -17.87 -5.49 -12.24
C GLY A 79 -16.64 -5.50 -13.13
N ASP A 80 -16.77 -4.91 -14.31
CA ASP A 80 -15.72 -4.89 -15.32
C ASP A 80 -14.67 -3.81 -15.02
N HIS A 81 -13.42 -4.07 -15.40
CA HIS A 81 -12.24 -3.22 -15.14
C HIS A 81 -12.28 -1.81 -15.78
N GLN A 82 -13.36 -1.41 -16.44
CA GLN A 82 -13.47 -0.06 -16.97
C GLN A 82 -13.64 0.92 -15.80
N LEU A 83 -12.54 1.59 -15.48
CA LEU A 83 -12.51 2.83 -14.73
C LEU A 83 -13.33 3.85 -15.51
N SER A 84 -14.65 3.86 -15.29
CA SER A 84 -15.51 4.96 -15.65
C SER A 84 -14.98 6.20 -14.93
N SER A 85 -14.26 7.04 -15.67
CA SER A 85 -13.66 8.30 -15.22
C SER A 85 -14.70 9.39 -14.93
N GLY A 86 -15.92 9.00 -14.56
CA GLY A 86 -17.08 9.89 -14.43
C GLY A 86 -17.41 10.17 -12.98
N SER A 87 -17.51 11.45 -12.66
CA SER A 87 -17.84 12.08 -11.38
C SER A 87 -19.29 11.83 -10.89
N ASP A 88 -19.90 10.71 -11.24
CA ASP A 88 -21.30 10.45 -10.92
C ASP A 88 -21.38 9.52 -9.69
N GLY A 89 -21.79 10.09 -8.56
CA GLY A 89 -21.91 9.43 -7.25
C GLY A 89 -22.83 8.20 -7.19
N TYR A 90 -23.38 7.76 -8.32
CA TYR A 90 -24.20 6.56 -8.47
C TYR A 90 -23.42 5.30 -8.88
N GLN A 91 -22.15 5.41 -9.29
CA GLN A 91 -21.33 4.26 -9.73
C GLN A 91 -20.85 3.34 -8.59
N SER A 92 -21.14 3.67 -7.33
CA SER A 92 -20.72 2.87 -6.18
C SER A 92 -21.53 1.59 -6.00
N TRP A 93 -22.64 1.42 -6.73
CA TRP A 93 -23.59 0.31 -6.51
C TRP A 93 -23.35 -0.88 -7.44
N ASP A 94 -22.58 -0.70 -8.52
CA ASP A 94 -22.30 -1.77 -9.50
C ASP A 94 -21.08 -2.62 -9.12
N ARG A 95 -20.34 -2.20 -8.09
CA ARG A 95 -19.10 -2.83 -7.66
C ARG A 95 -19.21 -3.23 -6.20
N TRP A 96 -19.18 -4.52 -5.94
CA TRP A 96 -19.31 -5.12 -4.61
C TRP A 96 -18.01 -5.83 -4.27
N ILE A 97 -17.50 -5.61 -3.06
CA ILE A 97 -16.37 -6.36 -2.53
C ILE A 97 -16.84 -7.79 -2.29
N VAL A 98 -16.08 -8.75 -2.82
CA VAL A 98 -16.36 -10.17 -2.65
C VAL A 98 -15.53 -10.70 -1.50
N LEU A 99 -16.21 -11.26 -0.50
CA LEU A 99 -15.62 -11.88 0.68
C LEU A 99 -15.87 -13.38 0.64
N GLU A 100 -14.85 -14.17 0.94
CA GLU A 100 -15.02 -15.57 1.30
C GLU A 100 -15.11 -15.70 2.82
N LEU A 101 -16.23 -16.22 3.29
CA LEU A 101 -16.52 -16.42 4.70
C LEU A 101 -15.78 -17.63 5.27
N ALA A 102 -15.85 -17.80 6.60
CA ALA A 102 -15.17 -18.90 7.27
C ALA A 102 -15.69 -20.30 6.86
N ASP A 103 -16.93 -20.38 6.44
CA ASP A 103 -17.57 -21.60 5.95
C ASP A 103 -17.42 -21.81 4.42
N GLY A 104 -16.61 -20.96 3.76
CA GLY A 104 -16.37 -21.03 2.31
C GLY A 104 -17.46 -20.39 1.45
N ARG A 105 -18.55 -19.87 2.02
CA ARG A 105 -19.55 -19.11 1.26
C ARG A 105 -19.00 -17.76 0.84
N LEU A 106 -19.55 -17.21 -0.25
CA LEU A 106 -19.25 -15.85 -0.68
C LEU A 106 -20.28 -14.87 -0.11
N ALA A 107 -19.80 -13.74 0.40
CA ALA A 107 -20.60 -12.58 0.71
C ALA A 107 -20.19 -11.42 -0.20
N TYR A 108 -21.17 -10.61 -0.59
CA TYR A 108 -20.97 -9.45 -1.43
C TYR A 108 -21.31 -8.22 -0.59
N VAL A 109 -20.37 -7.28 -0.51
CA VAL A 109 -20.51 -6.11 0.34
C VAL A 109 -20.31 -4.84 -0.50
N PRO A 110 -21.24 -3.87 -0.44
CA PRO A 110 -21.04 -2.57 -1.05
C PRO A 110 -19.81 -1.87 -0.45
N PRO A 111 -18.86 -1.34 -1.25
CA PRO A 111 -17.64 -0.71 -0.75
C PRO A 111 -17.92 0.46 0.19
N ASN A 112 -18.98 1.22 -0.09
CA ASN A 112 -19.43 2.36 0.72
C ASN A 112 -19.95 1.97 2.10
N ASN A 113 -20.20 0.68 2.35
CA ASN A 113 -20.66 0.21 3.65
C ASN A 113 -19.52 -0.26 4.55
N VAL A 114 -18.28 -0.41 4.06
CA VAL A 114 -17.15 -0.87 4.88
C VAL A 114 -16.56 0.28 5.69
N PHE A 115 -16.55 0.17 7.02
CA PHE A 115 -15.94 1.16 7.92
C PHE A 115 -14.55 0.77 8.37
N ILE A 116 -14.39 -0.51 8.72
CA ILE A 116 -13.19 -1.01 9.39
C ILE A 116 -12.82 -2.34 8.75
N ILE A 117 -11.53 -2.48 8.44
CA ILE A 117 -10.90 -3.73 8.03
C ILE A 117 -9.80 -4.02 9.04
N GLU A 118 -9.99 -5.04 9.85
CA GLU A 118 -9.03 -5.49 10.85
C GLU A 118 -8.44 -6.82 10.43
N GLN A 119 -7.11 -6.99 10.46
CA GLN A 119 -6.53 -8.30 10.20
C GLN A 119 -6.92 -9.26 11.32
N THR A 120 -7.56 -10.38 11.00
CA THR A 120 -8.00 -11.35 12.01
C THR A 120 -6.77 -11.89 12.74
N ALA A 121 -6.82 -11.90 14.08
CA ALA A 121 -5.76 -12.50 14.88
C ALA A 121 -5.63 -13.99 14.50
N GLN A 122 -4.43 -14.43 14.12
CA GLN A 122 -4.16 -15.85 14.03
C GLN A 122 -4.34 -16.41 15.44
N GLN A 123 -5.39 -17.22 15.65
CA GLN A 123 -5.50 -18.03 16.85
C GLN A 123 -4.30 -18.97 16.83
N GLY A 124 -3.24 -18.58 17.54
CA GLY A 124 -2.13 -19.47 17.79
C GLY A 124 -2.71 -20.69 18.47
N THR A 125 -2.71 -21.84 17.79
CA THR A 125 -2.85 -23.14 18.43
C THR A 125 -1.75 -23.22 19.48
N ALA A 126 -2.10 -22.97 20.74
CA ALA A 126 -1.29 -23.38 21.86
C ALA A 126 -1.06 -24.89 21.69
N LYS A 127 0.20 -25.23 21.46
CA LYS A 127 0.64 -26.61 21.28
C LYS A 127 1.00 -27.21 22.63
#